data_AF-A0A9D9AG49-F1
#
_entry.id   AF-A0A9D9AG49-F1
#
_cell.length_a   1.000
_cell.length_b   1.000
_cell.length_c   1.000
_cell.angle_alpha   90.00
_cell.angle_beta   90.00
_cell.angle_gamma   90.00
#
_symmetry.space_group_name_H-M   'P 1'
#
loop_
_entity.id
_entity.type
_entity.pdbx_description
1 polymer ?
#
loop_
_entity_poly.entity_id
_entity_poly.type
_entity_poly.pdbx_seq_one_letter_code
_entity_poly.pdbx_strand_id
1 'polypeptide(L)'
;MKIEDFDMLATLLKQRSGLVLTKDKAYLLETRLMPVARKHGMKDLDQLCDAVRLRKDAKVIADITEAMTTNESLFFRDTKPFDQFRNVVLPQLMINRAATRKIRIWSAACSSGQEPYSLAMILKEDQAKLQGWRFEIVATDISEEMLAKARAGIYTQFEVQRGLPIQMLVKYFKQNGDKWHIDAGLRSMIDYRPFNLLEHPRGLGNFDIVFCRNVLIYFDQPTKAKVLGQVSDVLAKDGVLYLGGAETVLGVTEKFKPVPNLRGMYQHSDGTPAVKVA
;
A
#
# COMPACT_ATOMS: atom_id res chain seq x y z
N MET A 1 6.84 4.32 -30.91
CA MET A 1 5.70 3.50 -30.46
C MET A 1 4.47 3.89 -31.26
N LYS A 2 3.74 2.93 -31.84
CA LYS A 2 2.52 3.20 -32.60
C LYS A 2 1.36 3.47 -31.63
N ILE A 3 0.33 4.20 -32.07
CA ILE A 3 -0.85 4.51 -31.23
C ILE A 3 -1.54 3.22 -30.76
N GLU A 4 -1.64 2.22 -31.64
CA GLU A 4 -2.23 0.91 -31.32
C GLU A 4 -1.46 0.16 -30.23
N ASP A 5 -0.13 0.30 -30.19
CA ASP A 5 0.71 -0.30 -29.15
C ASP A 5 0.43 0.33 -27.79
N PHE A 6 0.28 1.65 -27.76
CA PHE A 6 -0.07 2.38 -26.55
C PHE A 6 -1.45 1.95 -26.02
N ASP A 7 -2.48 1.95 -26.87
CA ASP A 7 -3.85 1.63 -26.45
C ASP A 7 -3.96 0.19 -25.94
N MET A 8 -3.23 -0.74 -26.57
CA MET A 8 -3.11 -2.11 -26.10
C MET A 8 -2.44 -2.18 -24.72
N LEU A 9 -1.26 -1.56 -24.54
CA LEU A 9 -0.54 -1.59 -23.26
C LEU A 9 -1.35 -0.92 -22.15
N ALA A 10 -1.99 0.21 -22.43
CA ALA A 10 -2.87 0.90 -21.48
C ALA A 10 -4.04 0.00 -21.06
N THR A 11 -4.66 -0.70 -22.01
CA THR A 11 -5.74 -1.65 -21.73
C THR A 11 -5.25 -2.82 -20.88
N LEU A 12 -4.11 -3.40 -21.23
CA LEU A 12 -3.48 -4.50 -20.48
C LEU A 12 -3.18 -4.08 -19.03
N LEU A 13 -2.53 -2.94 -18.85
CA LEU A 13 -2.16 -2.41 -17.53
C LEU A 13 -3.41 -2.12 -16.68
N LYS A 14 -4.44 -1.52 -17.27
CA LYS A 14 -5.72 -1.28 -16.59
C LYS A 14 -6.37 -2.58 -16.14
N GLN A 15 -6.42 -3.59 -17.00
CA GLN A 15 -7.02 -4.88 -16.67
C GLN A 15 -6.26 -5.63 -15.56
N ARG A 16 -4.92 -5.56 -15.58
CA ARG A 16 -4.09 -6.32 -14.63
C ARG A 16 -3.84 -5.62 -13.31
N SER A 17 -3.77 -4.29 -13.30
CA SER A 17 -3.36 -3.52 -12.12
C SER A 17 -4.31 -2.39 -11.74
N GLY A 18 -5.29 -2.07 -12.59
CA GLY A 18 -6.18 -0.93 -12.41
C GLY A 18 -5.59 0.40 -12.90
N LEU A 19 -4.30 0.42 -13.25
CA LEU A 19 -3.58 1.62 -13.68
C LEU A 19 -4.23 2.23 -14.92
N VAL A 20 -4.70 3.48 -14.78
CA VAL A 20 -5.13 4.31 -15.90
C VAL A 20 -3.91 5.06 -16.44
N LEU A 21 -3.44 4.64 -17.61
CA LEU A 21 -2.37 5.32 -18.33
C LEU A 21 -2.97 6.30 -19.35
N THR A 22 -2.65 7.58 -19.18
CA THR A 22 -3.09 8.66 -20.08
C THR A 22 -2.00 8.97 -21.12
N LYS A 23 -2.40 9.57 -22.25
CA LYS A 23 -1.47 9.83 -23.38
C LYS A 23 -0.32 10.78 -23.01
N ASP A 24 -0.55 11.75 -22.14
CA ASP A 24 0.47 12.64 -21.58
C ASP A 24 1.54 11.90 -20.76
N LYS A 25 1.25 10.68 -20.30
CA LYS A 25 2.17 9.80 -19.58
C LYS A 25 2.76 8.69 -20.45
N ALA A 26 2.57 8.73 -21.78
CA ALA A 26 3.10 7.72 -22.69
C ALA A 26 4.64 7.59 -22.62
N TYR A 27 5.36 8.67 -22.27
CA TYR A 27 6.81 8.65 -22.07
C TYR A 27 7.27 7.65 -20.98
N LEU A 28 6.38 7.29 -20.04
CA LEU A 28 6.69 6.28 -19.02
C LEU A 28 6.87 4.88 -19.62
N LEU A 29 6.16 4.57 -20.71
CA LEU A 29 6.31 3.28 -21.39
C LEU A 29 7.73 3.12 -21.91
N GLU A 30 8.29 4.15 -22.52
CA GLU A 30 9.65 4.06 -23.06
C GLU A 30 10.69 3.93 -21.97
N THR A 31 10.63 4.81 -20.97
CA THR A 31 11.61 4.83 -19.87
C THR A 31 11.55 3.56 -18.99
N ARG A 32 10.37 2.99 -18.78
CA ARG A 32 10.17 1.85 -17.85
C ARG A 32 10.16 0.49 -18.55
N LEU A 33 9.72 0.40 -19.81
CA LEU A 33 9.63 -0.88 -20.51
C LEU A 33 10.86 -1.20 -21.35
N MET A 34 11.73 -0.23 -21.67
CA MET A 34 12.99 -0.54 -22.35
C MET A 34 13.91 -1.46 -21.53
N PRO A 35 14.07 -1.29 -20.20
CA PRO A 35 14.75 -2.28 -19.36
C PRO A 35 14.10 -3.67 -19.40
N VAL A 36 12.76 -3.73 -19.48
CA VAL A 36 12.02 -5.00 -19.61
C VAL A 36 12.31 -5.68 -20.94
N ALA A 37 12.28 -4.95 -22.05
CA ALA A 37 12.66 -5.47 -23.37
C ALA A 37 14.07 -6.08 -23.33
N ARG A 38 15.05 -5.35 -22.77
CA ARG A 38 16.43 -5.83 -22.61
C ARG A 38 16.53 -7.10 -21.76
N LYS A 39 15.81 -7.17 -20.64
CA LYS A 39 15.74 -8.36 -19.75
C LYS A 39 15.29 -9.61 -20.51
N HIS A 40 14.41 -9.46 -21.50
CA HIS A 40 13.89 -10.54 -22.33
C HIS A 40 14.64 -10.72 -23.66
N GLY A 41 15.80 -10.08 -23.84
CA GLY A 41 16.62 -10.19 -25.06
C GLY A 41 16.01 -9.51 -26.29
N MET A 42 15.05 -8.60 -26.09
CA MET A 42 14.40 -7.83 -27.15
C MET A 42 15.14 -6.53 -27.40
N LYS A 43 15.19 -6.11 -28.66
CA LYS A 43 15.99 -4.94 -29.09
C LYS A 43 15.31 -3.61 -28.78
N ASP A 44 13.99 -3.59 -28.78
CA ASP A 44 13.17 -2.39 -28.71
C ASP A 44 11.77 -2.71 -28.14
N LEU A 45 10.95 -1.67 -27.99
CA LEU A 45 9.58 -1.78 -27.51
C LEU A 45 8.63 -2.41 -28.54
N ASP A 46 8.95 -2.35 -29.83
CA ASP A 46 8.10 -2.92 -30.87
C ASP A 46 8.12 -4.45 -30.74
N GLN A 47 9.31 -5.05 -30.53
CA GLN A 47 9.45 -6.48 -30.23
C GLN A 47 8.77 -6.87 -28.91
N LEU A 48 8.78 -6.00 -27.91
CA LEU A 48 8.07 -6.21 -26.64
C LEU A 48 6.55 -6.24 -26.86
N CYS A 49 6.02 -5.28 -27.63
CA CYS A 49 4.60 -5.23 -28.00
C CYS A 49 4.18 -6.46 -28.81
N ASP A 50 5.04 -6.94 -29.72
CA ASP A 50 4.78 -8.16 -30.50
C ASP A 50 4.78 -9.41 -29.63
N ALA A 51 5.64 -9.49 -28.60
CA ALA A 51 5.60 -10.58 -27.62
C ALA A 51 4.29 -10.59 -26.82
N VAL A 52 3.74 -9.42 -26.50
CA VAL A 52 2.43 -9.31 -25.84
C VAL A 52 1.29 -9.72 -26.78
N ARG A 53 1.25 -9.19 -28.02
CA ARG A 53 0.16 -9.44 -28.98
C ARG A 53 0.13 -10.87 -29.50
N LEU A 54 1.27 -11.33 -30.01
CA LEU A 54 1.35 -12.54 -30.82
C LEU A 54 1.58 -13.77 -29.95
N ARG A 55 2.47 -13.64 -28.95
CA ARG A 55 2.90 -14.78 -28.12
C ARG A 55 2.13 -14.90 -26.82
N LYS A 56 1.50 -13.81 -26.36
CA LYS A 56 0.81 -13.71 -25.06
C LYS A 56 1.68 -14.22 -23.91
N ASP A 57 2.97 -13.89 -23.96
CA ASP A 57 3.94 -14.38 -22.98
C ASP A 57 3.60 -13.85 -21.58
N ALA A 58 3.18 -14.75 -20.70
CA ALA A 58 2.73 -14.42 -19.36
C ALA A 58 3.82 -13.76 -18.51
N LYS A 59 5.09 -14.14 -18.70
CA LYS A 59 6.21 -13.60 -17.95
C LYS A 59 6.53 -12.17 -18.39
N VAL A 60 6.52 -11.92 -19.70
CA VAL A 60 6.69 -10.57 -20.26
C VAL A 60 5.57 -9.66 -19.76
N ILE A 61 4.32 -10.13 -19.79
CA ILE A 61 3.15 -9.37 -19.31
C ILE A 61 3.26 -9.05 -17.81
N ALA A 62 3.73 -10.00 -16.99
CA ALA A 62 3.95 -9.77 -15.57
C ALA A 62 5.03 -8.70 -15.35
N ASP A 63 6.18 -8.80 -16.02
CA ASP A 63 7.27 -7.83 -15.92
C ASP A 63 6.87 -6.42 -16.42
N ILE A 64 6.03 -6.32 -17.46
CA ILE A 64 5.46 -5.05 -17.91
C ILE A 64 4.57 -4.44 -16.82
N THR A 65 3.73 -5.25 -16.18
CA THR A 65 2.84 -4.80 -15.10
C THR A 65 3.66 -4.28 -13.93
N GLU A 66 4.67 -5.05 -13.51
CA GLU A 66 5.62 -4.70 -12.44
C GLU A 66 6.31 -3.35 -12.73
N ALA A 67 6.92 -3.21 -13.90
CA ALA A 67 7.68 -2.02 -14.27
C ALA A 67 6.82 -0.75 -14.34
N MET A 68 5.53 -0.88 -14.61
CA MET A 68 4.61 0.27 -14.72
C MET A 68 3.99 0.70 -13.39
N THR A 69 4.20 -0.05 -12.31
CA THR A 69 3.82 0.40 -10.96
C THR A 69 4.59 1.67 -10.57
N THR A 70 3.96 2.57 -9.81
CA THR A 70 4.63 3.78 -9.29
C THR A 70 4.79 3.63 -7.79
N ASN A 71 6.04 3.43 -7.35
CA ASN A 71 6.37 2.92 -6.02
C ASN A 71 7.04 3.97 -5.11
N GLU A 72 6.45 5.17 -5.00
CA GLU A 72 6.97 6.19 -4.08
C GLU A 72 6.33 6.06 -2.70
N SER A 73 7.16 5.80 -1.69
CA SER A 73 6.76 5.67 -0.29
C SER A 73 7.74 6.36 0.65
N LEU A 74 7.27 6.74 1.83
CA LEU A 74 8.01 7.48 2.85
C LEU A 74 7.67 6.91 4.23
N PHE A 75 8.66 6.90 5.13
CA PHE A 75 8.37 6.66 6.54
C PHE A 75 7.51 7.80 7.06
N PHE A 76 6.46 7.46 7.82
CA PHE A 76 5.53 8.41 8.41
C PHE A 76 4.94 9.42 7.42
N ARG A 77 4.66 9.01 6.16
CA ARG A 77 4.08 9.88 5.12
C ARG A 77 2.84 10.64 5.61
N ASP A 78 2.86 11.97 5.46
CA ASP A 78 1.82 12.91 5.91
C ASP A 78 1.62 13.03 7.44
N THR A 79 2.44 12.38 8.27
CA THR A 79 2.49 12.32 9.76
C THR A 79 1.15 12.10 10.49
N LYS A 80 0.14 12.96 10.24
CA LYS A 80 -1.20 12.94 10.82
C LYS A 80 -1.89 11.57 10.82
N PRO A 81 -1.87 10.75 9.75
CA PRO A 81 -2.50 9.42 9.81
C PRO A 81 -1.90 8.52 10.90
N PHE A 82 -0.58 8.63 11.13
CA PHE A 82 0.14 7.89 12.15
C PHE A 82 -0.10 8.45 13.55
N ASP A 83 -0.22 9.78 13.69
CA ASP A 83 -0.63 10.40 14.96
C ASP A 83 -2.07 10.02 15.33
N GLN A 84 -2.99 10.01 14.35
CA GLN A 84 -4.38 9.58 14.53
C GLN A 84 -4.44 8.10 14.91
N PHE A 85 -3.65 7.25 14.24
CA PHE A 85 -3.53 5.85 14.59
C PHE A 85 -3.10 5.67 16.04
N ARG A 86 -2.00 6.32 16.44
CA ARG A 86 -1.43 6.19 17.79
C ARG A 86 -2.33 6.75 18.89
N ASN A 87 -2.86 7.96 18.69
CA ASN A 87 -3.46 8.75 19.77
C ASN A 87 -4.99 8.64 19.83
N VAL A 88 -5.64 8.22 18.74
CA VAL A 88 -7.12 8.19 18.65
C VAL A 88 -7.62 6.78 18.42
N VAL A 89 -7.17 6.12 17.34
CA VAL A 89 -7.74 4.84 16.91
C VAL A 89 -7.27 3.69 17.79
N LEU A 90 -5.97 3.61 18.08
CA LEU A 90 -5.41 2.52 18.88
C LEU A 90 -6.01 2.44 20.30
N PRO A 91 -6.14 3.54 21.08
CA PRO A 91 -6.80 3.50 22.38
C PRO A 91 -8.27 3.04 22.32
N GLN A 92 -9.03 3.50 21.32
CA GLN A 92 -10.43 3.11 21.19
C GLN A 92 -10.59 1.63 20.82
N LEU A 93 -9.79 1.13 19.88
CA LEU A 93 -9.80 -0.28 19.51
C LEU A 93 -9.36 -1.17 20.69
N MET A 94 -8.43 -0.70 21.53
CA MET A 94 -8.06 -1.44 22.73
C MET A 94 -9.23 -1.60 23.71
N ILE A 95 -10.12 -0.62 23.82
CA ILE A 95 -11.35 -0.75 24.61
C ILE A 95 -12.28 -1.76 23.93
N ASN A 96 -12.54 -1.61 22.63
CA ASN A 96 -13.50 -2.44 21.90
C ASN A 96 -13.04 -3.91 21.75
N ARG A 97 -11.73 -4.16 21.81
CA ARG A 97 -11.11 -5.49 21.69
C ARG A 97 -10.56 -6.02 23.00
N ALA A 98 -10.92 -5.44 24.14
CA ALA A 98 -10.38 -5.85 25.45
C ALA A 98 -10.55 -7.36 25.74
N ALA A 99 -11.63 -7.97 25.25
CA ALA A 99 -11.89 -9.40 25.41
C ALA A 99 -10.93 -10.30 24.60
N THR A 100 -10.53 -9.88 23.39
CA THR A 100 -9.67 -10.68 22.50
C THR A 100 -8.21 -10.28 22.56
N ARG A 101 -7.93 -9.04 22.97
CA ARG A 101 -6.61 -8.38 23.01
C ARG A 101 -5.85 -8.52 21.68
N LYS A 102 -6.58 -8.51 20.57
CA LYS A 102 -6.05 -8.68 19.22
C LYS A 102 -6.50 -7.54 18.33
N ILE A 103 -5.56 -6.94 17.60
CA ILE A 103 -5.80 -5.90 16.59
C ILE A 103 -5.11 -6.31 15.29
N ARG A 104 -5.84 -6.31 14.18
CA ARG A 104 -5.32 -6.61 12.84
C ARG A 104 -5.33 -5.36 11.97
N ILE A 105 -4.19 -5.08 11.34
CA ILE A 105 -3.96 -3.92 10.48
C ILE A 105 -3.58 -4.40 9.09
N TRP A 106 -4.21 -3.85 8.06
CA TRP A 106 -3.82 -4.07 6.66
C TRP A 106 -3.18 -2.81 6.09
N SER A 107 -1.92 -2.87 5.66
CA SER A 107 -1.31 -1.87 4.78
C SER A 107 -1.40 -2.37 3.34
N ALA A 108 -2.36 -1.81 2.61
CA ALA A 108 -2.71 -2.14 1.24
C ALA A 108 -1.91 -1.26 0.27
N ALA A 109 -1.19 -1.89 -0.66
CA ALA A 109 -0.18 -1.27 -1.53
C ALA A 109 1.01 -0.68 -0.74
N CYS A 110 1.65 -1.55 0.07
CA CYS A 110 2.69 -1.17 1.01
C CYS A 110 4.03 -0.75 0.37
N SER A 111 4.18 -0.95 -0.94
CA SER A 111 5.38 -0.65 -1.71
C SER A 111 6.64 -1.20 -1.03
N SER A 112 7.69 -0.40 -0.89
CA SER A 112 8.95 -0.80 -0.26
C SER A 112 8.91 -0.86 1.28
N GLY A 113 7.72 -0.87 1.89
CA GLY A 113 7.51 -1.28 3.29
C GLY A 113 7.57 -0.17 4.34
N GLN A 114 7.80 1.10 3.96
CA GLN A 114 7.95 2.19 4.92
C GLN A 114 6.68 2.43 5.75
N GLU A 115 5.49 2.30 5.15
CA GLU A 115 4.21 2.44 5.88
C GLU A 115 4.01 1.36 6.95
N PRO A 116 4.08 0.05 6.65
CA PRO A 116 3.93 -0.97 7.69
C PRO A 116 5.04 -0.92 8.74
N TYR A 117 6.28 -0.51 8.38
CA TYR A 117 7.32 -0.28 9.38
C TYR A 117 7.06 0.93 10.27
N SER A 118 6.44 2.00 9.74
CA SER A 118 6.02 3.15 10.55
C SER A 118 5.00 2.73 11.61
N LEU A 119 4.04 1.88 11.22
CA LEU A 119 3.07 1.28 12.15
C LEU A 119 3.76 0.38 13.19
N ALA A 120 4.68 -0.48 12.75
CA ALA A 120 5.42 -1.37 13.64
C ALA A 120 6.27 -0.59 14.67
N MET A 121 6.93 0.50 14.24
CA MET A 121 7.70 1.38 15.13
C MET A 121 6.81 2.04 16.19
N ILE A 122 5.61 2.51 15.83
CA ILE A 122 4.66 3.09 16.80
C ILE A 122 4.28 2.06 17.86
N LEU A 123 3.90 0.85 17.44
CA LEU A 123 3.54 -0.23 18.35
C LEU A 123 4.71 -0.63 19.25
N LYS A 124 5.94 -0.60 18.72
CA LYS A 124 7.15 -0.90 19.47
C LYS A 124 7.49 0.18 20.50
N GLU A 125 7.30 1.45 20.18
CA GLU A 125 7.47 2.57 21.13
C GLU A 125 6.47 2.49 22.28
N ASP A 126 5.24 2.08 22.02
CA ASP A 126 4.18 1.97 23.04
C ASP A 126 4.11 0.58 23.72
N GLN A 127 5.07 -0.32 23.48
CA GLN A 127 5.02 -1.73 23.92
C GLN A 127 4.70 -1.93 25.41
N ALA A 128 5.13 -1.02 26.29
CA ALA A 128 4.85 -1.10 27.72
C ALA A 128 3.35 -0.91 28.04
N LYS A 129 2.66 -0.02 27.31
CA LYS A 129 1.21 0.20 27.42
C LYS A 129 0.42 -0.91 26.73
N LEU A 130 1.06 -1.59 25.77
CA LEU A 130 0.46 -2.62 24.94
C LEU A 130 0.78 -4.04 25.43
N GLN A 131 1.26 -4.20 26.67
CA GLN A 131 1.58 -5.52 27.21
C GLN A 131 0.38 -6.47 27.10
N GLY A 132 0.63 -7.69 26.61
CA GLY A 132 -0.39 -8.73 26.41
C GLY A 132 -1.37 -8.48 25.26
N TRP A 133 -1.14 -7.46 24.43
CA TRP A 133 -1.85 -7.29 23.15
C TRP A 133 -1.11 -7.97 22.01
N ARG A 134 -1.87 -8.60 21.10
CA ARG A 134 -1.36 -9.15 19.85
C ARG A 134 -1.73 -8.23 18.69
N PHE A 135 -0.71 -7.81 17.94
CA PHE A 135 -0.87 -7.04 16.72
C PHE A 135 -0.47 -7.89 15.52
N GLU A 136 -1.27 -7.84 14.46
CA GLU A 136 -0.94 -8.44 13.17
C GLU A 136 -0.97 -7.36 12.10
N ILE A 137 0.21 -7.05 11.53
CA ILE A 137 0.29 -6.16 10.37
C ILE A 137 0.41 -7.04 9.13
N VAL A 138 -0.63 -7.06 8.31
CA VAL A 138 -0.59 -7.66 6.98
C VAL A 138 -0.26 -6.55 5.99
N ALA A 139 0.83 -6.68 5.25
CA ALA A 139 1.27 -5.71 4.27
C ALA A 139 1.23 -6.33 2.88
N THR A 140 0.53 -5.71 1.94
CA THR A 140 0.36 -6.29 0.61
C THR A 140 0.73 -5.35 -0.50
N ASP A 141 1.24 -5.89 -1.59
CA ASP A 141 1.50 -5.15 -2.82
C ASP A 141 1.33 -6.07 -4.04
N ILE A 142 1.10 -5.48 -5.21
CA ILE A 142 1.12 -6.20 -6.48
C ILE A 142 2.57 -6.47 -6.94
N SER A 143 3.51 -5.61 -6.52
CA SER A 143 4.90 -5.67 -6.90
C SER A 143 5.69 -6.64 -6.01
N GLU A 144 6.14 -7.75 -6.60
CA GLU A 144 6.99 -8.71 -5.90
C GLU A 144 8.37 -8.12 -5.58
N GLU A 145 8.90 -7.26 -6.45
CA GLU A 145 10.17 -6.57 -6.22
C GLU A 145 10.10 -5.68 -4.98
N MET A 146 9.03 -4.88 -4.86
CA MET A 146 8.82 -4.02 -3.71
C MET A 146 8.60 -4.81 -2.43
N LEU A 147 7.85 -5.93 -2.48
CA LEU A 147 7.69 -6.83 -1.34
C LEU A 147 9.03 -7.45 -0.91
N ALA A 148 9.87 -7.86 -1.85
CA ALA A 148 11.20 -8.39 -1.54
C ALA A 148 12.06 -7.34 -0.84
N LYS A 149 12.06 -6.10 -1.35
CA LYS A 149 12.75 -4.97 -0.71
C LYS A 149 12.20 -4.67 0.69
N ALA A 150 10.88 -4.67 0.85
CA ALA A 150 10.22 -4.45 2.12
C ALA A 150 10.60 -5.52 3.15
N ARG A 151 10.58 -6.80 2.77
CA ARG A 151 11.03 -7.92 3.63
C ARG A 151 12.50 -7.83 4.00
N ALA A 152 13.36 -7.43 3.05
CA ALA A 152 14.78 -7.24 3.33
C ALA A 152 14.98 -6.13 4.38
N GLY A 153 14.19 -5.05 4.29
CA GLY A 153 14.24 -3.92 5.21
C GLY A 153 15.56 -3.15 5.09
N ILE A 154 16.06 -3.04 3.85
CA ILE A 154 17.32 -2.39 3.51
C ILE A 154 17.02 -1.14 2.70
N TYR A 155 17.50 -0.01 3.18
CA TYR A 155 17.18 1.31 2.62
C TYR A 155 18.45 2.13 2.39
N THR A 156 18.40 3.03 1.44
CA THR A 156 19.47 4.02 1.21
C THR A 156 19.42 5.14 2.25
N GLN A 157 20.52 5.91 2.35
CA GLN A 157 20.58 7.13 3.15
C GLN A 157 19.41 8.09 2.85
N PHE A 158 19.12 8.29 1.56
CA PHE A 158 18.04 9.18 1.12
C PHE A 158 16.67 8.71 1.61
N GLU A 159 16.38 7.41 1.53
CA GLU A 159 15.08 6.86 1.94
C GLU A 159 14.86 6.97 3.45
N VAL A 160 15.88 6.69 4.26
CA VAL A 160 15.75 6.80 5.72
C VAL A 160 15.72 8.24 6.24
N GLN A 161 16.15 9.21 5.44
CA GLN A 161 16.08 10.63 5.81
C GLN A 161 14.72 11.28 5.47
N ARG A 162 13.85 10.59 4.73
CA ARG A 162 12.55 11.13 4.34
C ARG A 162 11.46 10.71 5.33
N GLY A 163 11.09 11.64 6.20
CA GLY A 163 9.95 11.53 7.11
C GLY A 163 10.19 10.69 8.39
N LEU A 164 11.27 9.91 8.44
CA LEU A 164 11.63 9.13 9.64
C LEU A 164 12.22 10.05 10.73
N PRO A 165 11.67 10.06 11.96
CA PRO A 165 12.28 10.78 13.06
C PRO A 165 13.68 10.26 13.38
N ILE A 166 14.64 11.17 13.61
CA ILE A 166 16.06 10.81 13.84
C ILE A 166 16.25 9.83 15.01
N GLN A 167 15.44 9.98 16.07
CA GLN A 167 15.49 9.11 17.24
C GLN A 167 15.10 7.67 16.88
N MET A 168 14.13 7.49 15.98
CA MET A 168 13.73 6.17 15.47
C MET A 168 14.77 5.60 14.52
N LEU A 169 15.41 6.43 13.68
CA LEU A 169 16.51 5.99 12.83
C LEU A 169 17.65 5.36 13.67
N VAL A 170 18.11 6.09 14.69
CA VAL A 170 19.20 5.63 15.57
C VAL A 170 18.82 4.37 16.36
N LYS A 171 17.54 4.25 16.76
CA LYS A 171 17.06 3.13 17.57
C LYS A 171 16.79 1.86 16.75
N TYR A 172 16.24 2.02 15.55
CA TYR A 172 15.68 0.91 14.78
C TYR A 172 16.44 0.54 13.53
N PHE A 173 17.49 1.28 13.18
CA PHE A 173 18.33 0.93 12.05
C PHE A 173 19.80 0.83 12.44
N LYS A 174 20.51 -0.02 11.71
CA LYS A 174 21.97 -0.11 11.75
C LYS A 174 22.50 0.22 10.36
N GLN A 175 23.46 1.14 10.31
CA GLN A 175 24.16 1.41 9.06
C GLN A 175 25.15 0.28 8.77
N ASN A 176 25.13 -0.24 7.54
CA ASN A 176 26.05 -1.22 7.01
C ASN A 176 26.51 -0.76 5.63
N GLY A 177 27.73 -0.23 5.56
CA GLY A 177 28.22 0.44 4.36
C GLY A 177 27.37 1.66 4.00
N ASP A 178 26.87 1.70 2.75
CA ASP A 178 26.01 2.76 2.23
C ASP A 178 24.51 2.52 2.49
N LYS A 179 24.15 1.42 3.15
CA LYS A 179 22.77 1.03 3.42
C LYS A 179 22.43 1.07 4.91
N TRP A 180 21.13 1.17 5.17
CA TRP A 180 20.52 1.11 6.49
C TRP A 180 19.63 -0.13 6.57
N HIS A 181 19.91 -0.96 7.57
CA HIS A 181 19.18 -2.19 7.83
C HIS A 181 18.27 -1.98 9.02
N ILE A 182 16.97 -2.18 8.82
CA ILE A 182 16.00 -2.12 9.91
C ILE A 182 16.15 -3.32 10.84
N ASP A 183 15.84 -3.11 12.13
CA ASP A 183 15.87 -4.12 13.16
C ASP A 183 15.03 -5.36 12.81
N ALA A 184 15.58 -6.54 13.07
CA ALA A 184 14.91 -7.81 12.76
C ALA A 184 13.62 -8.01 13.58
N GLY A 185 13.54 -7.46 14.79
CA GLY A 185 12.33 -7.46 15.61
C GLY A 185 11.17 -6.76 14.91
N LEU A 186 11.42 -5.59 14.31
CA LEU A 186 10.40 -4.89 13.51
C LEU A 186 9.98 -5.67 12.27
N ARG A 187 10.93 -6.30 11.55
CA ARG A 187 10.62 -7.15 10.39
C ARG A 187 9.68 -8.29 10.74
N SER A 188 9.88 -8.89 11.92
CA SER A 188 9.06 -10.01 12.39
C SER A 188 7.62 -9.63 12.76
N MET A 189 7.30 -8.33 12.87
CA MET A 189 5.96 -7.84 13.17
C MET A 189 5.03 -7.78 11.94
N ILE A 190 5.58 -7.96 10.73
CA ILE A 190 4.86 -7.71 9.47
C ILE A 190 4.81 -8.98 8.63
N ASP A 191 3.60 -9.37 8.26
CA ASP A 191 3.33 -10.43 7.30
C ASP A 191 3.10 -9.84 5.90
N TYR A 192 4.13 -9.92 5.06
CA TYR A 192 4.08 -9.44 3.69
C TYR A 192 3.44 -10.49 2.77
N ARG A 193 2.53 -10.09 1.88
CA ARG A 193 1.87 -10.99 0.91
C ARG A 193 1.68 -10.33 -0.46
N PRO A 194 1.90 -11.03 -1.58
CA PRO A 194 1.48 -10.54 -2.89
C PRO A 194 -0.06 -10.46 -2.91
N PHE A 195 -0.60 -9.32 -3.35
CA PHE A 195 -2.04 -9.14 -3.49
C PHE A 195 -2.36 -8.03 -4.49
N ASN A 196 -3.27 -8.31 -5.41
CA ASN A 196 -3.80 -7.33 -6.33
C ASN A 196 -5.09 -6.72 -5.78
N LEU A 197 -5.16 -5.39 -5.62
CA LEU A 197 -6.36 -4.72 -5.10
C LEU A 197 -7.60 -4.90 -5.96
N LEU A 198 -7.46 -5.35 -7.22
CA LEU A 198 -8.60 -5.71 -8.06
C LEU A 198 -9.28 -7.03 -7.65
N GLU A 199 -8.60 -7.85 -6.87
CA GLU A 199 -9.10 -9.12 -6.34
C GLU A 199 -9.85 -8.91 -5.01
N HIS A 200 -10.69 -9.87 -4.63
CA HIS A 200 -11.44 -9.76 -3.38
C HIS A 200 -10.58 -10.20 -2.18
N PRO A 201 -10.39 -9.37 -1.14
CA PRO A 201 -9.47 -9.65 -0.04
C PRO A 201 -9.97 -10.66 1.01
N ARG A 202 -11.01 -11.48 0.74
CA ARG A 202 -11.56 -12.42 1.75
C ARG A 202 -10.49 -13.38 2.29
N GLY A 203 -9.55 -13.80 1.45
CA GLY A 203 -8.43 -14.67 1.85
C GLY A 203 -7.43 -14.04 2.82
N LEU A 204 -7.46 -12.71 2.98
CA LEU A 204 -6.63 -11.99 3.96
C LEU A 204 -7.29 -11.94 5.36
N GLY A 205 -8.59 -12.26 5.44
CA GLY A 205 -9.43 -12.20 6.64
C GLY A 205 -9.94 -10.78 6.95
N ASN A 206 -10.44 -10.59 8.17
CA ASN A 206 -11.01 -9.30 8.61
C ASN A 206 -9.99 -8.41 9.33
N PHE A 207 -10.15 -7.10 9.22
CA PHE A 207 -9.22 -6.09 9.75
C PHE A 207 -9.94 -5.06 10.61
N ASP A 208 -9.27 -4.60 11.67
CA ASP A 208 -9.75 -3.48 12.47
C ASP A 208 -9.35 -2.14 11.84
N ILE A 209 -8.21 -2.11 11.14
CA ILE A 209 -7.68 -0.93 10.46
C ILE A 209 -7.19 -1.31 9.07
N VAL A 210 -7.51 -0.49 8.07
CA VAL A 210 -6.95 -0.59 6.72
C VAL A 210 -6.31 0.74 6.34
N PHE A 211 -5.02 0.72 6.01
CA PHE A 211 -4.33 1.79 5.31
C PHE A 211 -4.33 1.45 3.82
N CYS A 212 -5.00 2.26 2.99
CA CYS A 212 -5.03 2.12 1.54
C CYS A 212 -4.72 3.50 0.93
N ARG A 213 -3.44 3.88 1.01
CA ARG A 213 -3.01 5.27 0.81
C ARG A 213 -2.19 5.42 -0.45
N ASN A 214 -2.44 6.50 -1.18
CA ASN A 214 -1.70 6.93 -2.36
C ASN A 214 -1.66 5.90 -3.50
N VAL A 215 -2.71 5.10 -3.63
CA VAL A 215 -2.83 4.05 -4.67
C VAL A 215 -4.08 4.21 -5.53
N LEU A 216 -5.20 4.64 -4.93
CA LEU A 216 -6.47 4.85 -5.65
C LEU A 216 -6.36 5.99 -6.67
N ILE A 217 -5.40 6.90 -6.51
CA ILE A 217 -5.09 7.95 -7.50
C ILE A 217 -4.73 7.42 -8.89
N TYR A 218 -4.31 6.15 -9.00
CA TYR A 218 -3.96 5.51 -10.27
C TYR A 218 -5.16 4.86 -10.97
N PHE A 219 -6.31 4.79 -10.31
CA PHE A 219 -7.50 4.08 -10.77
C PHE A 219 -8.57 5.02 -11.33
N ASP A 220 -9.44 4.52 -12.21
CA ASP A 220 -10.66 5.23 -12.59
C ASP A 220 -11.76 5.10 -11.52
N GLN A 221 -12.80 5.91 -11.61
CA GLN A 221 -13.88 5.93 -10.61
C GLN A 221 -14.54 4.56 -10.40
N PRO A 222 -14.91 3.77 -11.44
CA PRO A 222 -15.46 2.44 -11.24
C PRO A 222 -14.50 1.50 -10.48
N THR A 223 -13.20 1.55 -10.79
CA THR A 223 -12.20 0.73 -10.11
C THR A 223 -12.02 1.15 -8.66
N LYS A 224 -11.97 2.46 -8.36
CA LYS A 224 -11.94 2.96 -6.97
C LYS A 224 -13.15 2.48 -6.16
N ALA A 225 -14.35 2.59 -6.73
CA ALA A 225 -15.58 2.14 -6.10
C ALA A 225 -15.56 0.63 -5.80
N LYS A 226 -15.08 -0.18 -6.75
CA LYS A 226 -14.88 -1.63 -6.57
C LYS A 226 -13.92 -1.94 -5.42
N VAL A 227 -12.73 -1.32 -5.43
CA VAL A 227 -11.70 -1.55 -4.40
C VAL A 227 -12.21 -1.14 -3.02
N LEU A 228 -12.81 0.05 -2.88
CA LEU A 228 -13.40 0.48 -1.62
C LEU A 228 -14.55 -0.44 -1.19
N GLY A 229 -15.35 -0.92 -2.14
CA GLY A 229 -16.38 -1.92 -1.89
C GLY A 229 -15.83 -3.20 -1.26
N GLN A 230 -14.72 -3.71 -1.80
CA GLN A 230 -14.02 -4.91 -1.33
C GLN A 230 -13.33 -4.69 0.02
N VAL A 231 -12.75 -3.51 0.26
CA VAL A 231 -12.17 -3.12 1.56
C VAL A 231 -13.24 -3.08 2.65
N SER A 232 -14.41 -2.52 2.34
CA SER A 232 -15.55 -2.49 3.27
C SER A 232 -15.98 -3.89 3.71
N ASP A 233 -15.95 -4.88 2.82
CA ASP A 233 -16.36 -6.25 3.15
C ASP A 233 -15.44 -6.95 4.17
N VAL A 234 -14.18 -6.50 4.31
CA VAL A 234 -13.21 -7.08 5.26
C VAL A 234 -12.91 -6.19 6.46
N LEU A 235 -13.24 -4.89 6.40
CA LEU A 235 -13.09 -3.98 7.53
C LEU A 235 -14.19 -4.23 8.57
N ALA A 236 -13.81 -4.37 9.84
CA ALA A 236 -14.74 -4.45 10.96
C ALA A 236 -15.73 -3.27 10.94
N LYS A 237 -16.96 -3.49 11.43
CA LYS A 237 -18.01 -2.46 11.41
C LYS A 237 -17.67 -1.21 12.22
N ASP A 238 -16.86 -1.36 13.26
CA ASP A 238 -16.26 -0.29 14.08
C ASP A 238 -14.80 0.01 13.70
N GLY A 239 -14.35 -0.46 12.54
CA GLY A 239 -12.99 -0.27 12.04
C GLY A 239 -12.78 1.04 11.28
N VAL A 240 -11.52 1.31 10.95
CA VAL A 240 -11.08 2.56 10.30
C VAL A 240 -10.36 2.30 8.98
N LEU A 241 -10.69 3.11 7.97
CA LEU A 241 -9.97 3.20 6.70
C LEU A 241 -9.18 4.52 6.63
N TYR A 242 -7.89 4.44 6.31
CA TYR A 242 -7.06 5.58 5.98
C TYR A 242 -6.80 5.66 4.48
N LEU A 243 -7.06 6.84 3.89
CA LEU A 243 -6.68 7.19 2.52
C LEU A 243 -5.62 8.30 2.51
N GLY A 244 -4.91 8.42 1.39
CA GLY A 244 -3.91 9.45 1.15
C GLY A 244 -4.53 10.85 0.97
N GLY A 245 -3.71 11.90 1.11
CA GLY A 245 -4.21 13.28 1.16
C GLY A 245 -4.92 13.79 -0.10
N ALA A 246 -4.77 13.10 -1.24
CA ALA A 246 -5.41 13.39 -2.53
C ALA A 246 -6.55 12.42 -2.89
N GLU A 247 -6.97 11.57 -1.95
CA GLU A 247 -7.98 10.53 -2.14
C GLU A 247 -9.21 10.82 -1.30
N THR A 248 -10.38 10.36 -1.75
CA THR A 248 -11.65 10.55 -1.05
C THR A 248 -12.63 9.43 -1.38
N VAL A 249 -13.56 9.16 -0.46
CA VAL A 249 -14.71 8.27 -0.69
C VAL A 249 -15.92 9.01 -1.28
N LEU A 250 -15.95 10.35 -1.13
CA LEU A 250 -17.06 11.19 -1.57
C LEU A 250 -17.21 11.15 -3.09
N GLY A 251 -18.42 10.84 -3.57
CA GLY A 251 -18.69 10.66 -5.00
C GLY A 251 -18.05 9.40 -5.59
N VAL A 252 -17.55 8.48 -4.75
CA VAL A 252 -16.97 7.19 -5.16
C VAL A 252 -17.77 6.04 -4.58
N THR A 253 -18.15 6.11 -3.31
CA THR A 253 -18.92 5.06 -2.62
C THR A 253 -19.71 5.61 -1.44
N GLU A 254 -20.87 5.01 -1.18
CA GLU A 254 -21.71 5.30 0.00
C GLU A 254 -21.40 4.37 1.19
N LYS A 255 -20.54 3.37 1.02
CA LYS A 255 -20.19 2.41 2.09
C LYS A 255 -19.36 3.06 3.21
N PHE A 256 -18.66 4.14 2.90
CA PHE A 256 -17.81 4.86 3.84
C PHE A 256 -18.19 6.33 3.93
N LYS A 257 -17.98 6.91 5.11
CA LYS A 257 -18.09 8.35 5.36
C LYS A 257 -16.83 8.88 6.05
N PRO A 258 -16.46 10.16 5.82
CA PRO A 258 -15.37 10.79 6.55
C PRO A 258 -15.65 10.82 8.05
N VAL A 259 -14.62 10.65 8.86
CA VAL A 259 -14.73 10.90 10.30
C VAL A 259 -14.53 12.40 10.56
N PRO A 260 -15.46 13.08 11.26
CA PRO A 260 -15.35 14.51 11.53
C PRO A 260 -14.00 14.87 12.17
N ASN A 261 -13.42 15.99 11.72
CA ASN A 261 -12.14 16.54 12.21
C ASN A 261 -10.89 15.65 12.05
N LEU A 262 -11.01 14.46 11.44
CA LEU A 262 -9.91 13.52 11.24
C LEU A 262 -9.66 13.31 9.75
N ARG A 263 -8.95 14.26 9.14
CA ARG A 263 -8.65 14.27 7.69
C ARG A 263 -7.97 12.97 7.25
N GLY A 264 -8.47 12.41 6.14
CA GLY A 264 -7.93 11.16 5.56
C GLY A 264 -8.43 9.90 6.25
N MET A 265 -9.29 10.03 7.27
CA MET A 265 -9.85 8.93 8.04
C MET A 265 -11.33 8.73 7.72
N TYR A 266 -11.72 7.49 7.49
CA TYR A 266 -13.06 7.09 7.08
C TYR A 266 -13.54 5.90 7.92
N GLN A 267 -14.86 5.81 8.10
CA GLN A 267 -15.53 4.72 8.79
C GLN A 267 -16.72 4.23 7.97
N HIS A 268 -17.22 3.03 8.25
CA HIS A 268 -18.45 2.54 7.62
C HIS A 268 -19.61 3.53 7.83
N SER A 269 -20.41 3.73 6.78
CA SER A 269 -21.57 4.62 6.84
C SER A 269 -22.65 4.09 7.79
N ASP A 270 -22.86 2.76 7.75
CA ASP A 270 -23.81 1.99 8.59
C ASP A 270 -23.16 1.43 9.88
N GLY A 271 -21.87 1.68 10.08
CA GLY A 271 -21.11 1.14 11.20
C GLY A 271 -21.30 1.94 12.49
N THR A 272 -20.98 1.28 13.61
CA THR A 272 -20.78 1.97 14.88
C THR A 272 -19.61 2.95 14.75
N PRO A 273 -19.68 4.16 15.34
CA PRO A 273 -18.56 5.10 15.29
C PRO A 273 -17.26 4.44 15.72
N ALA A 274 -16.27 4.43 14.83
CA ALA A 274 -14.99 3.78 15.07
C ALA A 274 -14.17 4.49 16.16
N VAL A 275 -14.41 5.79 16.32
CA VAL A 275 -13.85 6.63 17.36
C VAL A 275 -14.93 7.53 17.93
N LYS A 276 -14.92 7.73 19.26
CA LYS A 276 -15.71 8.79 19.89
C LYS A 276 -14.99 10.11 19.62
N VAL A 277 -15.52 10.90 18.69
CA VAL A 277 -15.04 12.26 18.48
C VAL A 277 -15.57 13.10 19.65
N ALA A 278 -14.66 13.76 20.38
CA ALA A 278 -15.01 14.72 21.43
C ALA A 278 -15.57 16.01 20.84
#